data_AF-A0A257EV87-F1
#
_entry.id   AF-A0A257EV87-F1
#
_cell.length_a   1.000
_cell.length_b   1.000
_cell.length_c   1.000
_cell.angle_alpha   90.00
_cell.angle_beta   90.00
_cell.angle_gamma   90.00
#
_symmetry.space_group_name_H-M   'P 1'
#
loop_
_entity.id
_entity.type
_entity.pdbx_description
1 polymer ?
#
loop_
_entity_poly.entity_id
_entity_poly.type
_entity_poly.pdbx_seq_one_letter_code
_entity_poly.pdbx_strand_id
1 'polypeptide(L)' 'MTKPSAPLADRIDQGRGIIPADLVLKGGRVFDLITGELVQTDVAICGDTIVGTFGIYAGRVEIDVTGQILVPGFIDTH' A
#
# COMPACT_ATOMS: atom_id res chain seq x y z
N MET A 1 20.83 0.55 -5.04
CA MET A 1 20.45 0.23 -6.42
C MET A 1 18.93 0.17 -6.47
N THR A 2 18.27 1.14 -7.10
CA THR A 2 16.82 1.13 -7.26
C THR A 2 16.46 0.00 -8.23
N LYS A 3 15.65 -0.95 -7.77
CA LYS A 3 15.08 -1.99 -8.63
C LYS A 3 14.27 -1.28 -9.73
N PRO A 4 14.34 -1.69 -11.00
CA PRO A 4 13.48 -1.11 -12.03
C PRO A 4 12.02 -1.24 -11.58
N SER A 5 11.29 -0.14 -11.71
CA SER A 5 9.88 -0.07 -11.30
C SER A 5 9.06 -1.11 -12.07
N ALA A 6 8.09 -1.75 -11.40
CA ALA A 6 7.37 -2.88 -11.96
C ALA A 6 6.68 -2.52 -13.28
N PRO A 7 6.57 -3.44 -14.27
CA PRO A 7 5.78 -3.21 -15.47
C PRO A 7 4.37 -2.69 -15.15
N LEU A 8 3.85 -1.76 -15.97
CA LEU A 8 2.53 -1.16 -15.72
C LEU A 8 1.41 -2.22 -15.66
N ALA A 9 1.50 -3.25 -16.50
CA ALA A 9 0.55 -4.37 -16.50
C ALA A 9 0.50 -5.06 -15.13
N ASP A 10 1.65 -5.34 -14.51
CA ASP A 10 1.72 -5.97 -13.20
C ASP A 10 1.08 -5.10 -12.11
N ARG A 11 1.30 -3.79 -12.16
CA ARG A 11 0.68 -2.85 -11.22
C ARG A 11 -0.84 -2.84 -11.35
N ILE A 12 -1.36 -2.86 -12.58
CA ILE A 12 -2.80 -2.91 -12.86
C ILE A 12 -3.38 -4.23 -12.33
N ASP A 13 -2.73 -5.35 -12.61
CA ASP A 13 -3.25 -6.67 -12.19
C ASP A 13 -3.21 -6.84 -10.67
N GLN A 14 -2.15 -6.36 -10.01
CA GLN A 14 -2.03 -6.35 -8.54
C GLN A 14 -3.04 -5.38 -7.90
N GLY A 15 -3.18 -4.16 -8.43
CA GLY A 15 -4.14 -3.17 -7.93
C GLY A 15 -5.60 -3.59 -8.09
N ARG A 16 -5.91 -4.39 -9.12
CA ARG A 16 -7.23 -5.00 -9.32
C ARG A 16 -7.46 -6.25 -8.46
N GLY A 17 -6.44 -6.76 -7.77
CA GLY A 17 -6.51 -8.00 -7.02
C GLY A 17 -6.61 -9.27 -7.88
N ILE A 18 -6.26 -9.21 -9.17
CA ILE A 18 -6.24 -10.38 -10.07
C ILE A 18 -5.10 -11.32 -9.65
N ILE A 19 -3.96 -10.73 -9.28
CA ILE A 19 -2.80 -11.44 -8.73
C ILE A 19 -2.40 -10.81 -7.38
N PRO A 20 -1.76 -11.56 -6.46
CA PRO A 20 -1.31 -11.01 -5.20
C PRO A 20 -0.30 -9.88 -5.39
N ALA A 21 -0.42 -8.84 -4.57
CA ALA A 21 0.55 -7.74 -4.56
C ALA A 21 1.92 -8.20 -4.03
N ASP A 22 2.99 -7.48 -4.35
CA ASP A 22 4.33 -7.86 -3.86
C ASP A 22 4.40 -7.78 -2.32
N LEU A 23 3.81 -6.73 -1.76
CA LEU A 23 3.69 -6.50 -0.32
C LEU A 23 2.28 -5.96 0.00
N VAL A 24 1.69 -6.44 1.09
CA VAL A 24 0.48 -5.84 1.67
C VAL A 24 0.71 -5.54 3.16
N LEU A 25 0.40 -4.31 3.56
CA LEU A 25 0.27 -3.93 4.96
C LEU A 25 -1.18 -4.18 5.38
N LYS A 26 -1.39 -5.10 6.33
CA LYS A 26 -2.71 -5.66 6.68
C LYS A 26 -3.30 -5.01 7.92
N GLY A 27 -4.59 -4.67 7.86
CA GLY A 27 -5.39 -4.31 9.05
C GLY A 27 -5.06 -2.97 9.69
N GLY A 28 -4.30 -2.11 9.00
CA GLY A 28 -3.92 -0.78 9.50
C GLY A 28 -5.03 0.25 9.38
N ARG A 29 -4.78 1.43 9.96
CA ARG A 29 -5.57 2.65 9.72
C ARG A 29 -4.74 3.64 8.93
N VAL A 30 -5.10 3.92 7.69
CA VAL A 30 -4.44 4.94 6.88
C VAL A 30 -4.96 6.30 7.30
N PHE A 31 -4.05 7.24 7.59
CA PHE A 31 -4.41 8.64 7.77
C PHE A 31 -4.56 9.29 6.40
N ASP A 32 -5.81 9.53 6.01
CA ASP A 32 -6.12 10.25 4.79
C ASP A 32 -5.90 11.76 5.02
N LEU A 33 -4.80 12.27 4.49
CA LEU A 33 -4.41 13.68 4.62
C LEU A 33 -5.31 14.64 3.81
N ILE A 34 -6.15 14.12 2.92
CA ILE A 34 -7.09 14.93 2.14
C ILE A 34 -8.31 15.25 3.00
N THR A 35 -8.86 14.24 3.68
CA THR A 35 -10.09 14.36 4.47
C THR A 35 -9.84 14.58 5.97
N GLY A 36 -8.68 14.17 6.46
CA GLY A 36 -8.34 14.14 7.89
C GLY A 36 -8.84 12.89 8.64
N GLU A 37 -9.35 11.88 7.93
CA GLU A 37 -9.92 10.68 8.55
C GLU A 37 -8.87 9.57 8.76
N LEU A 38 -9.08 8.73 9.78
CA LEU A 38 -8.37 7.46 9.96
C LEU A 38 -9.21 6.33 9.39
N VAL A 39 -8.79 5.79 8.26
CA VAL A 39 -9.56 4.82 7.49
C VAL A 39 -8.97 3.43 7.68
N GLN A 40 -9.76 2.49 8.21
CA GLN A 40 -9.36 1.09 8.33
C GLN A 40 -9.26 0.46 6.94
N THR A 41 -8.06 0.06 6.53
CA THR A 41 -7.82 -0.54 5.20
C THR A 41 -6.48 -1.26 5.15
N ASP A 42 -6.34 -2.18 4.20
CA ASP A 42 -5.03 -2.66 3.77
C ASP A 42 -4.38 -1.65 2.82
N VAL A 43 -3.05 -1.74 2.66
CA VAL A 43 -2.27 -1.03 1.64
C VAL A 43 -1.49 -2.02 0.80
N ALA A 44 -1.78 -2.08 -0.50
CA ALA A 44 -1.13 -2.98 -1.45
C ALA A 44 -0.03 -2.26 -2.24
N ILE A 45 1.13 -2.89 -2.34
CA ILE A 45 2.36 -2.33 -2.93
C ILE A 45 2.91 -3.30 -3.98
N CYS A 46 3.16 -2.77 -5.19
CA CYS A 46 3.84 -3.44 -6.30
C CYS A 46 5.19 -2.75 -6.53
N GLY A 47 6.29 -3.46 -6.25
CA GLY A 47 7.62 -2.86 -6.27
C GLY A 47 7.74 -1.62 -5.38
N ASP A 48 7.87 -0.45 -6.00
CA ASP A 48 8.01 0.87 -5.37
C ASP A 48 6.72 1.69 -5.37
N THR A 49 5.62 1.12 -5.87
CA THR A 49 4.37 1.84 -6.13
C THR A 49 3.23 1.29 -5.27
N ILE A 50 2.49 2.16 -4.59
CA ILE A 50 1.20 1.80 -3.97
C ILE A 50 0.18 1.62 -5.09
N VAL A 51 -0.45 0.45 -5.16
CA VAL A 51 -1.42 0.09 -6.23
C VAL A 51 -2.85 -0.06 -5.72
N GLY A 52 -3.04 -0.08 -4.40
CA GLY A 52 -4.35 -0.23 -3.80
C GLY A 52 -4.40 0.28 -2.36
N THR A 53 -5.46 1.01 -2.06
CA THR A 53 -5.90 1.43 -0.73
C THR A 53 -7.43 1.30 -0.68
N PHE A 54 -8.04 1.50 0.48
CA PHE A 54 -9.49 1.41 0.70
C PHE A 54 -10.09 0.05 0.30
N GLY A 55 -9.46 -1.04 0.73
CA GLY A 55 -9.91 -2.39 0.43
C GLY A 55 -9.15 -3.46 1.21
N ILE A 56 -9.46 -4.71 0.90
CA ILE A 56 -8.76 -5.89 1.43
C ILE A 56 -7.93 -6.49 0.31
N TYR A 57 -6.65 -6.73 0.56
CA TYR A 57 -5.71 -7.23 -0.45
C TYR A 57 -4.95 -8.46 0.05
N ALA A 58 -4.50 -9.29 -0.89
CA ALA A 58 -3.60 -10.42 -0.62
C ALA A 58 -2.20 -10.09 -1.14
N GLY A 59 -1.18 -10.40 -0.34
CA GLY A 59 0.22 -10.15 -0.65
C GLY A 59 1.05 -11.41 -0.79
N ARG A 60 2.13 -11.35 -1.57
CA ARG A 60 3.20 -12.35 -1.54
C ARG A 60 3.95 -12.29 -0.20
N VAL A 61 4.10 -11.07 0.31
CA VAL A 61 4.53 -10.77 1.67
C VAL A 61 3.42 -9.96 2.33
N GLU A 62 3.05 -10.34 3.55
CA GLU A 62 2.04 -9.63 4.33
C GLU A 62 2.64 -9.23 5.67
N ILE A 63 2.42 -7.97 6.06
CA ILE A 63 2.85 -7.42 7.35
C ILE A 63 1.60 -6.98 8.10
N ASP A 64 1.31 -7.62 9.22
CA ASP A 64 0.23 -7.22 10.12
C ASP A 64 0.60 -5.92 10.84
N VAL A 65 -0.21 -4.89 10.60
CA VAL A 65 -0.08 -3.57 11.22
C VAL A 65 -1.36 -3.20 11.97
N THR A 66 -2.12 -4.20 12.42
CA THR A 66 -3.35 -4.02 13.19
C THR A 66 -3.11 -3.13 14.42
N GLY A 67 -4.01 -2.17 14.64
CA GLY A 67 -3.92 -1.19 15.72
C GLY A 67 -2.98 -0.01 15.44
N GLN A 68 -2.10 -0.12 14.43
CA GLN A 68 -1.18 0.95 14.04
C GLN A 68 -1.84 1.96 13.09
N ILE A 69 -1.19 3.12 12.95
CA ILE A 69 -1.59 4.17 12.01
C ILE A 69 -0.53 4.26 10.93
N LEU A 70 -0.95 4.17 9.67
CA LEU A 70 -0.13 4.32 8.49
C LEU A 70 -0.18 5.77 8.02
N VAL A 71 0.98 6.38 7.85
CA VAL A 71 1.15 7.74 7.32
C VAL A 71 2.13 7.73 6.15
N PRO A 72 2.04 8.68 5.21
CA PRO A 72 3.14 8.93 4.29
C PRO A 72 4.43 9.21 5.06
N GLY A 73 5.57 8.81 4.49
CA GLY A 73 6.87 9.15 5.05
C GLY A 73 7.01 10.67 5.18
N PHE A 74 7.55 11.13 6.31
CA PHE A 74 7.77 12.56 6.54
C PHE A 74 8.76 13.12 5.51
N ILE A 75 8.48 14.33 5.04
CA ILE A 75 9.33 15.08 4.12
C ILE A 75 9.95 16.22 4.92
N ASP A 76 11.29 16.20 5.03
CA ASP A 76 12.05 17.36 5.47
C ASP A 76 12.30 18.28 4.26
N THR A 77 11.99 19.55 4.42
CA THR A 77 12.04 20.54 3.33
C THR A 77 13.25 21.46 3.42
N HIS A 78 14.05 21.35 4.49
CA HIS A 78 15.18 22.26 4.77
C HIS A 78 16.48 21.50 5.02
#